data_AF-A0A922MPH8-F1
#
_entry.id   AF-A0A922MPH8-F1
#
_cell.length_a   1.000
_cell.length_b   1.000
_cell.length_c   1.000
_cell.angle_alpha   90.00
_cell.angle_beta   90.00
_cell.angle_gamma   90.00
#
_symmetry.space_group_name_H-M   'P 1'
#
loop_
_entity.id
_entity.type
_entity.pdbx_description
1 polymer ?
#
loop_
_entity_poly.entity_id
_entity_poly.type
_entity_poly.pdbx_seq_one_letter_code
_entity_poly.pdbx_strand_id
1 'polypeptide(L)'
;MFDVYMNIFEVYEIVVKTFGYLVLFFTLFAVSHGLMNIGVVIKMKLAMAGAGIRVSIFIFIIQVWFLKNIALIAYLSIVCERFYEAIEDVHGSFVMLTKRHGRSDTQRRVCKNIERIQRARFKKLNACGVFTVDARLPLDLIRFTTTYTIVLLQFSI
;
A
#
# COMPACT_ATOMS: atom_id res chain seq x y z
N MET A 1 1.70 18.29 -24.01
CA MET A 1 2.03 18.53 -22.58
C MET A 1 0.79 18.37 -21.72
N PHE A 2 -0.24 19.20 -21.91
CA PHE A 2 -1.52 19.05 -21.19
C PHE A 2 -2.20 17.70 -21.44
N ASP A 3 -2.31 17.29 -22.71
CA ASP A 3 -2.99 16.03 -23.08
C ASP A 3 -2.25 14.80 -22.54
N VAL A 4 -0.91 14.82 -22.55
CA VAL A 4 -0.08 13.76 -21.97
C VAL A 4 -0.34 13.65 -20.46
N TYR A 5 -0.41 14.78 -19.76
CA TYR A 5 -0.74 14.79 -18.33
C TYR A 5 -2.15 14.24 -18.07
N MET A 6 -3.13 14.61 -18.90
CA MET A 6 -4.50 14.09 -18.81
C MET A 6 -4.55 12.58 -19.02
N ASN A 7 -3.82 12.06 -20.00
CA ASN A 7 -3.74 10.63 -20.26
C ASN A 7 -3.12 9.87 -19.08
N ILE A 8 -2.03 10.39 -18.48
CA ILE A 8 -1.43 9.79 -17.26
C ILE A 8 -2.45 9.76 -16.12
N PHE A 9 -3.20 10.85 -15.93
CA PHE A 9 -4.21 10.94 -14.88
C PHE A 9 -5.38 9.96 -15.09
N GLU A 10 -5.81 9.79 -16.33
CA GLU A 10 -6.88 8.86 -16.67
C GLU A 10 -6.45 7.40 -16.43
N VAL A 11 -5.23 7.04 -16.86
CA VAL A 11 -4.64 5.73 -16.56
C VAL A 11 -4.55 5.50 -15.05
N TYR A 12 -4.10 6.51 -14.29
CA TYR A 12 -4.05 6.42 -12.84
C TYR A 12 -5.44 6.21 -12.22
N GLU A 13 -6.46 6.91 -12.69
CA GLU A 13 -7.83 6.73 -12.17
C GLU A 13 -8.37 5.32 -12.43
N ILE A 14 -8.07 4.74 -13.60
CA ILE A 14 -8.42 3.35 -13.93
C ILE A 14 -7.68 2.39 -12.99
N VAL A 15 -6.38 2.62 -12.76
CA VAL A 15 -5.58 1.83 -11.82
C VAL A 15 -6.18 1.91 -10.41
N VAL A 16 -6.54 3.11 -9.93
CA VAL A 16 -7.14 3.28 -8.60
C VAL A 16 -8.44 2.49 -8.45
N LYS A 17 -9.32 2.56 -9.45
CA LYS A 17 -10.60 1.82 -9.42
C LYS A 17 -10.41 0.31 -9.50
N THR A 18 -9.46 -0.15 -10.31
CA THR A 18 -9.23 -1.58 -10.57
C THR A 18 -8.49 -2.22 -9.39
N PHE A 19 -7.41 -1.60 -8.94
CA PHE A 19 -6.55 -2.15 -7.91
C PHE A 19 -7.05 -1.89 -6.50
N GLY A 20 -7.98 -0.96 -6.26
CA GLY A 20 -8.54 -0.72 -4.93
C GLY A 20 -9.11 -1.98 -4.28
N TYR A 21 -9.92 -2.74 -5.03
CA TYR A 21 -10.47 -4.04 -4.58
C TYR A 21 -9.39 -5.10 -4.40
N LEU A 22 -8.43 -5.15 -5.33
CA LEU A 22 -7.36 -6.14 -5.29
C LEU A 22 -6.46 -5.92 -4.07
N VAL A 23 -6.11 -4.67 -3.77
CA VAL A 23 -5.33 -4.31 -2.57
C VAL A 23 -6.11 -4.65 -1.32
N LEU A 24 -7.39 -4.28 -1.23
CA LEU A 24 -8.22 -4.63 -0.08
C LEU A 24 -8.24 -6.14 0.16
N PHE A 25 -8.53 -6.91 -0.90
CA PHE A 25 -8.56 -8.36 -0.84
C PHE A 25 -7.22 -8.94 -0.39
N PHE A 26 -6.11 -8.49 -0.99
CA PHE A 26 -4.79 -8.99 -0.68
C PHE A 26 -4.36 -8.65 0.75
N THR A 27 -4.70 -7.46 1.25
CA THR A 27 -4.46 -7.05 2.63
C THR A 27 -5.25 -7.90 3.62
N LEU A 28 -6.56 -8.06 3.41
CA LEU A 28 -7.40 -8.89 4.27
C LEU A 28 -6.95 -10.36 4.25
N PHE A 29 -6.60 -10.87 3.07
CA PHE A 29 -6.06 -12.20 2.90
C PHE A 29 -4.74 -12.37 3.68
N ALA A 30 -3.81 -11.43 3.54
CA ALA A 30 -2.51 -11.48 4.24
C ALA A 30 -2.67 -11.48 5.77
N VAL A 31 -3.55 -10.63 6.31
CA VAL A 31 -3.84 -10.57 7.75
C VAL A 31 -4.50 -11.87 8.23
N SER A 32 -5.56 -12.31 7.56
CA SER A 32 -6.31 -13.51 7.95
C SER A 32 -5.43 -14.75 7.91
N HIS A 33 -4.67 -14.91 6.82
CA HIS A 33 -3.73 -16.01 6.65
C HIS A 33 -2.57 -15.93 7.66
N GLY A 34 -2.05 -14.73 7.94
CA GLY A 34 -1.04 -14.50 8.96
C GLY A 34 -1.48 -14.94 10.35
N LEU A 35 -2.66 -14.51 10.79
CA LEU A 35 -3.23 -14.89 12.10
C LEU A 35 -3.55 -16.38 12.17
N MET A 36 -4.13 -16.95 11.12
CA MET A 36 -4.42 -18.39 11.06
C MET A 36 -3.13 -19.21 11.17
N ASN A 37 -2.07 -18.83 10.45
CA ASN A 37 -0.77 -19.48 10.52
C ASN A 37 -0.20 -19.44 11.94
N ILE A 38 -0.27 -18.29 12.61
CA ILE A 38 0.23 -18.13 13.97
C ILE A 38 -0.55 -19.03 14.94
N GLY A 39 -1.88 -19.08 14.82
CA GLY A 39 -2.72 -19.99 15.59
C GLY A 39 -2.39 -21.47 15.37
N VAL A 40 -2.13 -21.86 14.11
CA VAL A 40 -1.69 -23.23 13.78
C VAL A 40 -0.32 -23.53 14.40
N VAL A 41 0.64 -22.60 14.30
CA VAL A 41 1.99 -22.78 14.88
C VAL A 41 1.91 -22.95 16.40
N ILE A 42 1.12 -22.12 17.09
CA ILE A 42 0.94 -22.20 18.55
C ILE A 42 0.35 -23.57 18.93
N LYS A 43 -0.77 -23.98 18.31
CA LYS A 43 -1.42 -25.27 18.60
C LYS A 43 -0.51 -26.45 18.30
N MET A 44 0.22 -26.39 17.19
CA MET A 44 1.12 -27.46 16.76
C MET A 44 2.32 -27.61 17.71
N LYS A 45 2.89 -26.50 18.20
CA LYS A 45 3.95 -26.53 19.22
C LYS A 45 3.47 -27.11 20.55
N LEU A 46 2.24 -26.78 20.97
CA LEU A 46 1.66 -27.28 22.22
C LEU A 46 1.31 -28.78 22.14
N ALA A 47 0.64 -29.20 21.06
CA ALA A 47 0.20 -30.59 20.88
C ALA A 47 1.35 -31.56 20.60
N MET A 48 2.46 -31.04 20.06
CA MET A 48 3.63 -31.85 19.71
C MET A 48 4.89 -31.35 20.43
N ALA A 49 4.79 -31.19 21.75
CA ALA A 49 5.93 -30.96 22.64
C ALA A 49 6.94 -32.12 22.51
N GLY A 50 7.83 -32.03 21.53
CA GLY A 50 8.81 -33.07 21.17
C GLY A 50 8.91 -33.43 19.68
N ALA A 51 8.11 -32.83 18.78
CA ALA A 51 8.15 -33.21 17.36
C ALA A 51 9.38 -32.67 16.61
N GLY A 52 10.00 -33.58 15.85
CA GLY A 52 11.26 -33.39 15.13
C GLY A 52 11.20 -32.50 13.88
N ILE A 53 12.31 -32.53 13.13
CA ILE A 53 12.67 -31.65 12.00
C ILE A 53 11.54 -31.32 11.02
N ARG A 54 10.64 -32.28 10.72
CA ARG A 54 9.52 -32.10 9.76
C ARG A 54 8.58 -30.96 10.14
N VAL A 55 8.28 -30.79 11.44
CA VAL A 55 7.37 -29.73 11.91
C VAL A 55 8.02 -28.37 11.79
N SER A 56 9.31 -28.25 12.15
CA SER A 56 10.07 -27.02 11.97
C SER A 56 10.17 -26.58 10.51
N ILE A 57 10.37 -27.52 9.58
CA ILE A 57 10.39 -27.19 8.13
C ILE A 57 9.04 -26.64 7.68
N PHE A 58 7.94 -27.26 8.09
CA PHE A 58 6.60 -26.81 7.73
C PHE A 58 6.31 -25.39 8.25
N ILE A 59 6.67 -25.11 9.52
CA ILE A 59 6.56 -23.78 10.12
C ILE A 59 7.38 -22.77 9.30
N PHE A 60 8.61 -23.12 8.94
CA PHE A 60 9.49 -22.23 8.17
C PHE A 60 8.90 -21.86 6.81
N ILE A 61 8.37 -22.83 6.06
CA ILE A 61 7.72 -22.60 4.76
C ILE A 61 6.55 -21.61 4.90
N ILE A 62 5.73 -21.79 5.93
CA ILE A 62 4.58 -20.90 6.21
C ILE A 62 5.05 -19.46 6.49
N GLN A 63 6.11 -19.30 7.29
CA GLN A 63 6.66 -17.97 7.61
C GLN A 63 7.24 -17.27 6.37
N VAL A 64 7.93 -18.01 5.50
CA VAL A 64 8.43 -17.48 4.22
C VAL A 64 7.27 -17.00 3.34
N TRP A 65 6.18 -17.77 3.26
CA TRP A 65 5.00 -17.37 2.50
C TRP A 65 4.34 -16.10 3.06
N PHE A 66 4.27 -15.99 4.38
CA PHE A 66 3.76 -14.79 5.05
C PHE A 66 4.63 -13.56 4.76
N LEU A 67 5.96 -13.70 4.88
CA LEU A 67 6.91 -12.62 4.59
C LEU A 67 6.83 -12.18 3.12
N LYS A 68 6.66 -13.12 2.18
CA LYS A 68 6.44 -12.81 0.77
C LYS A 68 5.21 -11.92 0.56
N ASN A 69 4.09 -12.21 1.25
CA ASN A 69 2.88 -11.40 1.14
C ASN A 69 3.08 -9.98 1.70
N ILE A 70 3.75 -9.84 2.84
CA ILE A 70 4.10 -8.52 3.40
C ILE A 70 5.01 -7.76 2.43
N ALA A 71 6.03 -8.42 1.88
CA ALA A 71 6.97 -7.79 0.94
C ALA A 71 6.27 -7.28 -0.33
N LEU A 72 5.30 -8.03 -0.86
CA LEU A 72 4.48 -7.58 -2.00
C LEU A 72 3.65 -6.34 -1.66
N ILE A 73 2.99 -6.30 -0.49
CA ILE A 73 2.25 -5.11 -0.04
C ILE A 73 3.18 -3.92 0.16
N ALA A 74 4.35 -4.14 0.76
CA ALA A 74 5.34 -3.11 0.97
C ALA A 74 5.87 -2.54 -0.35
N TYR A 75 6.20 -3.40 -1.32
CA TYR A 75 6.64 -2.99 -2.65
C TYR A 75 5.58 -2.12 -3.34
N LEU A 76 4.33 -2.57 -3.35
CA LEU A 76 3.23 -1.80 -3.94
C LEU A 76 3.07 -0.43 -3.24
N SER A 77 3.11 -0.43 -1.91
CA SER A 77 2.97 0.79 -1.10
C SER A 77 4.09 1.79 -1.38
N ILE A 78 5.34 1.33 -1.55
CA ILE A 78 6.49 2.17 -1.92
C ILE A 78 6.32 2.74 -3.32
N VAL A 79 5.89 1.93 -4.30
CA VAL A 79 5.66 2.41 -5.67
C VAL A 79 4.57 3.47 -5.70
N CYS A 80 3.48 3.26 -4.95
CA CYS A 80 2.42 4.26 -4.78
C CYS A 80 2.93 5.56 -4.14
N GLU A 81 3.72 5.46 -3.07
CA GLU A 81 4.27 6.65 -2.39
C GLU A 81 5.16 7.48 -3.33
N ARG A 82 6.08 6.81 -4.06
CA ARG A 82 6.95 7.48 -5.05
C ARG A 82 6.14 8.16 -6.15
N PHE A 83 5.02 7.56 -6.56
CA PHE A 83 4.12 8.18 -7.52
C PHE A 83 3.43 9.42 -6.94
N TYR A 84 3.03 9.39 -5.67
CA TYR A 84 2.45 10.56 -5.00
C TYR A 84 3.46 11.69 -4.86
N GLU A 85 4.69 11.38 -4.44
CA GLU A 85 5.79 12.35 -4.37
C GLU A 85 6.04 12.98 -5.74
N ALA A 86 6.13 12.18 -6.81
CA ALA A 86 6.33 12.71 -8.16
C ALA A 86 5.18 13.63 -8.62
N ILE A 87 3.93 13.30 -8.27
CA ILE A 87 2.77 14.15 -8.54
C ILE A 87 2.85 15.46 -7.74
N GLU A 88 3.27 15.40 -6.48
CA GLU A 88 3.44 16.56 -5.61
C GLU A 88 4.57 17.49 -6.09
N ASP A 89 5.69 16.93 -6.53
CA ASP A 89 6.81 17.68 -7.13
C ASP A 89 6.38 18.39 -8.42
N VAL A 90 5.60 17.70 -9.26
CA VAL A 90 5.01 18.29 -10.47
C VAL A 90 4.06 19.44 -10.08
N HIS A 91 3.27 19.29 -9.02
CA HIS A 91 2.43 20.36 -8.50
C HIS A 91 3.25 21.58 -8.08
N GLY A 92 4.29 21.36 -7.25
CA GLY A 92 5.18 22.41 -6.76
C GLY A 92 5.85 23.16 -7.91
N SER A 93 6.30 22.42 -8.92
CA SER A 93 6.87 22.96 -10.15
C SER A 93 5.87 23.87 -10.88
N PHE A 94 4.62 23.44 -11.06
CA PHE A 94 3.57 24.27 -11.68
C PHE A 94 3.23 25.52 -10.87
N VAL A 95 3.20 25.43 -9.54
CA VAL A 95 2.96 26.57 -8.64
C VAL A 95 4.10 27.60 -8.78
N MET A 96 5.36 27.17 -8.75
CA MET A 96 6.51 28.05 -8.97
C MET A 96 6.50 28.68 -10.35
N LEU A 97 6.23 27.88 -11.38
CA LEU A 97 6.13 28.30 -12.77
C LEU A 97 5.01 29.32 -13.04
N THR A 98 3.96 29.32 -12.23
CA THR A 98 2.83 30.27 -12.34
C THR A 98 3.14 31.61 -11.66
N LYS A 99 4.10 31.64 -10.72
CA LYS A 99 4.56 32.84 -10.01
C LYS A 99 5.70 33.59 -10.72
N ARG A 100 6.40 32.96 -11.68
CA ARG A 100 7.52 33.57 -12.40
C ARG A 100 7.06 34.69 -13.35
N HIS A 101 7.71 35.86 -13.27
CA HIS A 101 7.48 37.01 -14.15
C HIS A 101 8.04 36.77 -15.57
N GLY A 102 7.38 37.31 -16.61
CA GLY A 102 7.86 37.27 -18.00
C GLY A 102 7.39 36.10 -18.87
N ARG A 103 6.29 35.41 -18.51
CA ARG A 103 5.75 34.26 -19.26
C ARG A 103 4.49 34.63 -20.05
N SER A 104 4.24 33.92 -21.16
CA SER A 104 3.03 34.11 -21.96
C SER A 104 1.77 33.70 -21.20
N ASP A 105 0.66 34.42 -21.44
CA ASP A 105 -0.63 34.14 -20.81
C ASP A 105 -1.18 32.76 -21.15
N THR A 106 -0.82 32.21 -22.31
CA THR A 106 -1.18 30.86 -22.73
C THR A 106 -0.52 29.81 -21.83
N GLN A 107 0.77 29.95 -21.54
CA GLN A 107 1.50 29.02 -20.69
C GLN A 107 1.01 29.09 -19.23
N ARG A 108 0.65 30.30 -18.76
CA ARG A 108 0.07 30.50 -17.43
C ARG A 108 -1.31 29.85 -17.30
N ARG A 109 -2.16 29.94 -18.34
CA ARG A 109 -3.45 29.25 -18.39
C ARG A 109 -3.32 27.74 -18.33
N VAL A 110 -2.38 27.15 -19.09
CA VAL A 110 -2.15 25.71 -19.07
C VAL A 110 -1.71 25.23 -17.67
N CYS A 111 -0.76 25.92 -17.03
CA CYS A 111 -0.31 25.56 -15.69
C CYS A 111 -1.45 25.61 -14.66
N LYS A 112 -2.28 26.67 -14.68
CA LYS A 112 -3.46 26.79 -13.81
C LYS A 112 -4.50 25.69 -14.04
N ASN A 113 -4.71 25.30 -15.30
CA ASN A 113 -5.65 24.24 -15.63
C ASN A 113 -5.16 22.88 -15.09
N ILE A 114 -3.88 22.57 -15.26
CA ILE A 114 -3.27 21.36 -14.69
C ILE A 114 -3.40 21.36 -13.16
N GLU A 115 -3.05 22.47 -12.53
CA GLU A 115 -3.16 22.64 -11.07
C GLU A 115 -4.59 22.41 -10.57
N ARG A 116 -5.58 22.96 -11.27
CA ARG A 116 -7.00 22.80 -10.94
C ARG A 116 -7.45 21.35 -11.06
N ILE A 117 -7.07 20.67 -12.13
CA ILE A 117 -7.42 19.26 -12.38
C ILE A 117 -6.78 18.37 -11.33
N GLN A 118 -5.50 18.60 -11.03
CA GLN A 118 -4.79 17.87 -10.01
C GLN A 118 -5.49 18.00 -8.65
N ARG A 119 -5.80 19.21 -8.19
CA ARG A 119 -6.53 19.39 -6.92
C ARG A 119 -7.93 18.77 -6.91
N ALA A 120 -8.63 18.79 -8.03
CA ALA A 120 -10.00 18.30 -8.12
C ALA A 120 -10.09 16.77 -8.24
N ARG A 121 -9.15 16.14 -8.95
CA ARG A 121 -9.20 14.71 -9.30
C ARG A 121 -8.19 13.84 -8.56
N PHE A 122 -7.07 14.40 -8.12
CA PHE A 122 -6.06 13.61 -7.43
C PHE A 122 -6.59 13.13 -6.09
N LYS A 123 -6.55 11.83 -5.89
CA LYS A 123 -6.79 11.17 -4.62
C LYS A 123 -5.76 10.05 -4.52
N LYS A 124 -5.09 9.94 -3.38
CA LYS A 124 -4.23 8.77 -3.10
C LYS A 124 -5.06 7.50 -3.24
N LEU A 125 -4.43 6.41 -3.66
CA LEU A 125 -5.07 5.10 -3.78
C LEU A 125 -5.66 4.74 -2.42
N ASN A 126 -6.97 4.51 -2.38
CA ASN A 126 -7.67 4.09 -1.19
C ASN A 126 -8.30 2.73 -1.46
N ALA A 127 -8.03 1.76 -0.59
CA ALA A 127 -8.60 0.42 -0.65
C ALA A 127 -10.08 0.50 -0.23
N CYS A 128 -10.95 0.79 -1.20
CA CYS A 128 -12.42 0.88 -1.05
C CYS A 128 -12.90 1.82 0.07
N GLY A 129 -12.13 2.85 0.43
CA GLY A 129 -12.48 3.78 1.50
C GLY A 129 -11.99 3.35 2.90
N VAL A 130 -11.44 2.15 3.05
CA VAL A 130 -11.06 1.58 4.35
C VAL A 130 -9.71 2.12 4.81
N PHE A 131 -8.71 2.13 3.93
CA PHE A 131 -7.38 2.66 4.23
C PHE A 131 -6.69 3.20 2.98
N THR A 132 -5.88 4.24 3.18
CA THR A 132 -5.01 4.78 2.13
C THR A 132 -3.82 3.85 1.93
N VAL A 133 -3.51 3.54 0.68
CA VAL A 133 -2.32 2.77 0.31
C VAL A 133 -1.16 3.74 0.20
N ASP A 134 -0.43 3.85 1.30
CA ASP A 134 0.77 4.66 1.48
C ASP A 134 1.89 3.83 2.13
N ALA A 135 3.08 4.41 2.28
CA ALA A 135 4.21 3.71 2.89
C ALA A 135 3.98 3.21 4.34
N ARG A 136 2.89 3.65 5.02
CA ARG A 136 2.56 3.24 6.39
C ARG A 136 1.75 1.95 6.43
N LEU A 137 0.97 1.66 5.39
CA LEU A 137 0.16 0.43 5.29
C LEU A 137 0.91 -0.85 5.71
N PRO A 138 2.11 -1.18 5.17
CA PRO A 138 2.83 -2.39 5.59
C PRO A 138 3.23 -2.37 7.07
N LEU A 139 3.60 -1.21 7.62
CA LEU A 139 3.95 -1.06 9.04
C LEU A 139 2.73 -1.28 9.94
N ASP A 140 1.58 -0.73 9.55
CA ASP A 140 0.34 -0.88 10.29
C ASP A 140 -0.13 -2.35 10.28
N LEU A 141 0.05 -3.07 9.17
CA LEU A 141 -0.26 -4.50 9.08
C LEU A 141 0.65 -5.36 9.96
N ILE A 142 1.95 -5.06 9.99
CA ILE A 142 2.90 -5.73 10.89
C ILE A 142 2.53 -5.47 12.34
N ARG A 143 2.22 -4.21 12.69
CA ARG A 143 1.80 -3.82 14.04
C ARG A 143 0.52 -4.52 14.47
N PHE A 144 -0.48 -4.56 13.59
CA PHE A 144 -1.73 -5.28 13.82
C PHE A 144 -1.44 -6.76 14.06
N THR A 145 -0.75 -7.42 13.14
CA THR A 145 -0.44 -8.86 13.25
C THR A 145 0.33 -9.17 14.52
N THR A 146 1.35 -8.37 14.86
CA THR A 146 2.15 -8.54 16.09
C THR A 146 1.29 -8.41 17.34
N THR A 147 0.41 -7.41 17.39
CA THR A 147 -0.48 -7.19 18.55
C THR A 147 -1.40 -8.38 18.76
N TYR A 148 -2.05 -8.87 17.71
CA TYR A 148 -2.92 -10.05 17.81
C TYR A 148 -2.14 -11.33 18.10
N THR A 149 -0.90 -11.44 17.62
CA THR A 149 -0.01 -12.55 17.97
C THR A 149 0.28 -12.59 19.47
N ILE A 150 0.58 -11.44 20.07
CA ILE A 150 0.80 -11.34 21.52
C ILE A 150 -0.45 -11.76 22.28
N VAL A 151 -1.62 -11.29 21.87
CA VAL A 151 -2.90 -11.67 22.49
C VAL A 151 -3.13 -13.18 22.37
N LEU A 152 -2.94 -13.77 21.18
CA LEU A 152 -3.06 -15.22 20.97
C LEU A 152 -2.09 -16.01 21.85
N LEU A 153 -0.85 -15.52 22.02
CA LEU A 153 0.13 -16.14 22.90
C LEU A 153 -0.31 -16.10 24.36
N GLN A 154 -0.82 -14.95 24.84
CA GLN A 154 -1.31 -14.78 26.21
C GLN A 154 -2.48 -15.72 26.54
N PHE A 155 -3.36 -16.02 25.58
CA PHE A 155 -4.46 -16.97 25.77
C PHE A 155 -4.05 -18.44 25.58
N SER A 156 -2.83 -18.70 25.10
CA SER A 156 -2.31 -20.05 24.87
C SER A 156 -1.38 -20.57 25.96
N ILE A 157 -0.96 -19.68 26.87
CA ILE A 157 -0.15 -19.96 28.07
C ILE A 157 -1.11 -20.06 29.25
#